data_AF-A0A8T3KWC8-F1
#
_entry.id   AF-A0A8T3KWC8-F1
#
_cell.length_a   1.000
_cell.length_b   1.000
_cell.length_c   1.000
_cell.angle_alpha   90.00
_cell.angle_beta   90.00
_cell.angle_gamma   90.00
#
_symmetry.space_group_name_H-M   'P 1'
#
loop_
_entity.id
_entity.type
_entity.pdbx_description
1 polymer ?
#
loop_
_entity_poly.entity_id
_entity_poly.type
_entity_poly.pdbx_seq_one_letter_code
_entity_poly.pdbx_strand_id
1 'polypeptide(L)'
;MLLVKDLGLSLAPERETALLEWIEAGGHLIVSPGKAPDEDEPGNHLLASFGVSLVEYGESDEEELQADTPVSMEYSGYDEPLQVEFDIRRELMVERDDADWLVAGLNSYHLVGFQLGRGYLTILSDNRFFTNTRIVERDHALLLALLTEDQGTVLLLYSADMPSLLTLIWRSAPYTVLSALLLLILALWRMTYRSGPILTTGEYPRRNLLEHLQAAGEYLWKLDRAVALRERSAGIVEKRWLQRHPQLARLDQQQRCQWIGKRAGLSAQTVYETLYVVPMEEQKMIQASVNLQKLLAALHPDSHRSEKM
;
A
#
# COMPACT_ATOMS: atom_id res chain seq x y z
N MET A 1 -27.64 10.41 -36.37
CA MET A 1 -27.84 11.70 -35.69
C MET A 1 -26.72 11.99 -34.68
N LEU A 2 -26.36 13.26 -34.48
CA LEU A 2 -25.42 13.74 -33.46
C LEU A 2 -26.12 14.79 -32.58
N LEU A 3 -26.17 14.57 -31.27
CA LEU A 3 -26.66 15.55 -30.30
C LEU A 3 -25.48 16.04 -29.46
N VAL A 4 -25.20 17.33 -29.53
CA VAL A 4 -24.13 17.97 -28.76
C VAL A 4 -24.74 18.75 -27.61
N LYS A 5 -24.41 18.31 -26.40
CA LYS A 5 -24.80 19.02 -25.18
C LYS A 5 -23.81 20.17 -24.94
N ASP A 6 -24.31 21.40 -25.03
CA ASP A 6 -23.59 22.65 -24.74
C ASP A 6 -22.33 22.84 -25.59
N LEU A 7 -22.52 23.28 -26.83
CA LEU A 7 -21.45 23.61 -27.77
C LEU A 7 -20.51 24.65 -27.16
N GLY A 8 -19.29 24.22 -26.84
CA GLY A 8 -18.25 25.04 -26.21
C GLY A 8 -17.45 25.85 -27.24
N LEU A 9 -16.13 25.75 -27.16
CA LEU A 9 -15.22 26.42 -28.08
C LEU A 9 -15.46 26.01 -29.54
N SER A 10 -15.18 26.95 -30.45
CA SER A 10 -15.24 26.70 -31.89
C SER A 10 -14.34 25.53 -32.29
N LEU A 11 -14.85 24.67 -33.17
CA LEU A 11 -14.07 23.56 -33.72
C LEU A 11 -12.93 24.09 -34.60
N ALA A 12 -11.89 23.29 -34.77
CA ALA A 12 -10.89 23.58 -35.81
C ALA A 12 -11.59 23.64 -37.18
N PRO A 13 -11.22 24.57 -38.08
CA PRO A 13 -11.94 24.78 -39.35
C PRO A 13 -12.15 23.51 -40.16
N GLU A 14 -11.14 22.63 -40.21
CA GLU A 14 -11.23 21.34 -40.92
C GLU A 14 -12.35 20.42 -40.37
N ARG A 15 -12.55 20.43 -39.05
CA ARG A 15 -13.61 19.63 -38.40
C ARG A 15 -14.98 20.25 -38.59
N GLU A 16 -15.06 21.57 -38.59
CA GLU A 16 -16.28 22.30 -38.85
C GLU A 16 -16.77 22.03 -40.28
N THR A 17 -15.89 22.13 -41.28
CA THR A 17 -16.20 21.78 -42.68
C THR A 17 -16.65 20.31 -42.80
N ALA A 18 -15.92 19.37 -42.19
CA ALA A 18 -16.30 17.96 -42.22
C ALA A 18 -17.67 17.70 -41.55
N LEU A 19 -18.00 18.45 -40.50
CA LEU A 19 -19.31 18.38 -39.84
C LEU A 19 -20.41 18.91 -40.76
N LEU A 20 -20.20 20.03 -41.43
CA LEU A 20 -21.15 20.59 -42.39
C LEU A 20 -21.38 19.65 -43.58
N GLU A 21 -20.30 19.10 -44.16
CA GLU A 21 -20.40 18.09 -45.24
C GLU A 21 -21.17 16.84 -44.79
N TRP A 22 -20.98 16.41 -43.54
CA TRP A 22 -21.72 15.29 -42.98
C TRP A 22 -23.21 15.60 -42.82
N ILE A 23 -23.57 16.82 -42.38
CA ILE A 23 -24.98 17.25 -42.32
C ILE A 23 -25.57 17.27 -43.74
N GLU A 24 -24.88 17.90 -44.70
CA GLU A 24 -25.34 17.97 -46.10
C GLU A 24 -25.57 16.59 -46.73
N ALA A 25 -24.76 15.60 -46.35
CA ALA A 25 -24.89 14.22 -46.80
C ALA A 25 -26.11 13.46 -46.23
N GLY A 26 -26.82 14.04 -45.24
CA GLY A 26 -27.96 13.43 -44.55
C GLY A 26 -27.78 13.31 -43.03
N GLY A 27 -26.73 13.91 -42.46
CA GLY A 27 -26.54 13.97 -41.01
C GLY A 27 -27.53 14.92 -40.34
N HIS A 28 -27.98 14.55 -39.15
CA HIS A 28 -28.86 15.39 -38.32
C HIS A 28 -28.06 15.85 -37.10
N LEU A 29 -27.91 17.17 -36.93
CA LEU A 29 -27.17 17.77 -35.82
C LEU A 29 -28.12 18.55 -34.92
N ILE A 30 -28.18 18.20 -33.64
CA ILE A 30 -28.88 18.96 -32.60
C ILE A 30 -27.85 19.56 -31.66
N VAL A 31 -27.83 20.88 -31.52
CA VAL A 31 -26.85 21.62 -30.71
C VAL A 31 -27.56 22.63 -29.83
N SER A 32 -26.97 22.93 -28.67
CA SER A 32 -27.31 24.10 -27.87
C SER A 32 -26.02 24.88 -27.56
N PRO A 33 -26.04 26.22 -27.53
CA PRO A 33 -24.87 27.02 -27.15
C PRO A 33 -24.53 26.83 -25.68
N GLY A 34 -23.23 26.70 -25.35
CA GLY A 34 -22.78 26.56 -23.97
C GLY A 34 -22.86 27.86 -23.17
N LYS A 35 -22.40 28.98 -23.75
CA LYS A 35 -22.31 30.30 -23.10
C LYS A 35 -22.66 31.41 -24.12
N ALA A 36 -23.29 32.49 -23.66
CA ALA A 36 -23.49 33.69 -24.47
C ALA A 36 -22.14 34.38 -24.80
N PRO A 37 -21.99 35.00 -25.97
CA PRO A 37 -20.80 35.77 -26.32
C PRO A 37 -20.62 36.96 -25.37
N ASP A 38 -19.38 37.25 -24.98
CA ASP A 38 -19.02 38.44 -24.21
C ASP A 38 -17.87 39.21 -24.90
N GLU A 39 -17.42 40.33 -24.32
CA GLU A 39 -16.39 41.18 -24.94
C GLU A 39 -15.04 40.46 -25.11
N ASP A 40 -14.74 39.47 -24.28
CA ASP A 40 -13.46 38.77 -24.23
C ASP A 40 -13.48 37.42 -24.97
N GLU A 41 -14.64 36.76 -25.01
CA GLU A 41 -14.87 35.45 -25.60
C GLU A 41 -15.96 35.54 -26.69
N PRO A 42 -15.58 35.57 -27.99
CA PRO A 42 -16.55 35.53 -29.06
C PRO A 42 -17.33 34.21 -29.03
N GLY A 43 -18.58 34.26 -29.48
CA GLY A 43 -19.46 33.11 -29.56
C GLY A 43 -18.94 32.01 -30.48
N ASN A 44 -19.61 30.85 -30.46
CA ASN A 44 -19.20 29.73 -31.29
C ASN A 44 -19.29 30.06 -32.80
N HIS A 45 -18.21 29.78 -33.52
CA HIS A 45 -18.07 30.13 -34.93
C HIS A 45 -19.11 29.43 -35.83
N LEU A 46 -19.46 28.18 -35.52
CA LEU A 46 -20.49 27.44 -36.26
C LEU A 46 -21.83 28.17 -36.18
N LEU A 47 -22.25 28.57 -34.98
CA LEU A 47 -23.51 29.30 -34.79
C LEU A 47 -23.49 30.65 -35.50
N ALA A 48 -22.38 31.37 -35.38
CA ALA A 48 -22.18 32.66 -36.06
C ALA A 48 -22.24 32.53 -37.59
N SER A 49 -21.74 31.43 -38.18
CA SER A 49 -21.84 31.16 -39.62
C SER A 49 -23.29 30.99 -40.11
N PHE A 50 -24.19 30.58 -39.21
CA PHE A 50 -25.64 30.52 -39.42
C PHE A 50 -26.36 31.80 -38.95
N GLY A 51 -25.63 32.87 -38.61
CA GLY A 51 -26.24 34.11 -38.12
C GLY A 51 -27.05 33.90 -36.84
N VAL A 52 -26.71 32.88 -36.05
CA VAL A 52 -27.36 32.58 -34.77
C VAL A 52 -26.40 32.90 -33.63
N SER A 53 -26.88 33.67 -32.65
CA SER A 53 -26.14 33.96 -31.43
C SER A 53 -27.04 33.79 -30.21
N LEU A 54 -26.47 33.28 -29.12
CA LEU A 54 -27.18 33.19 -27.84
C LEU A 54 -27.17 34.56 -27.17
N VAL A 55 -28.31 34.97 -26.62
CA VAL A 55 -28.44 36.13 -25.74
C VAL A 55 -28.90 35.65 -24.37
N GLU A 56 -28.24 36.15 -23.34
CA GLU A 56 -28.61 35.92 -21.94
C GLU A 56 -29.17 37.20 -21.32
N TYR A 57 -30.44 37.17 -20.92
CA TYR A 57 -31.09 38.26 -20.22
C TYR A 57 -30.80 38.18 -18.71
N GLY A 58 -30.58 39.36 -18.10
CA GLY A 58 -30.35 39.47 -16.67
C GLY A 58 -31.65 39.33 -15.88
N GLU A 59 -31.57 38.80 -14.66
CA GLU A 59 -32.73 38.56 -13.80
C GLU A 59 -33.56 39.85 -13.62
N SER A 60 -34.80 39.82 -14.13
CA SER A 60 -35.81 40.85 -13.89
C SER A 60 -37.00 40.28 -13.10
N ASP A 61 -37.68 41.12 -12.31
CA ASP A 61 -38.83 40.72 -11.50
C ASP A 61 -40.00 40.15 -12.35
N GLU A 62 -40.06 40.47 -13.64
CA GLU A 62 -41.08 39.96 -14.58
C GLU A 62 -40.76 38.56 -15.12
N GLU A 63 -39.49 38.19 -15.22
CA GLU A 63 -39.02 36.88 -15.67
C GLU A 63 -39.23 35.80 -14.60
N GLU A 64 -39.11 36.15 -13.32
CA GLU A 64 -39.32 35.21 -12.21
C GLU A 64 -40.75 34.65 -12.19
N LEU A 65 -41.73 35.42 -12.69
CA LEU A 65 -43.14 35.01 -12.80
C LEU A 65 -43.41 34.08 -13.99
N GLN A 66 -42.53 34.04 -14.99
CA GLN A 66 -42.73 33.30 -16.24
C GLN A 66 -41.80 32.08 -16.38
N ALA A 67 -40.83 31.91 -15.48
CA ALA A 67 -39.76 30.91 -15.57
C ALA A 67 -40.20 29.44 -15.75
N ASP A 68 -41.43 29.10 -15.32
CA ASP A 68 -42.01 27.74 -15.39
C ASP A 68 -43.15 27.61 -16.45
N THR A 69 -43.38 28.65 -17.24
CA THR A 69 -44.42 28.62 -18.28
C THR A 69 -43.91 27.84 -19.49
N PRO A 70 -44.59 26.77 -19.93
CA PRO A 70 -44.18 26.05 -21.12
C PRO A 70 -44.36 26.92 -22.35
N VAL A 71 -43.40 26.82 -23.27
CA VAL A 71 -43.54 27.30 -24.63
C VAL A 71 -44.34 26.27 -25.40
N SER A 72 -45.41 26.73 -26.05
CA SER A 72 -46.25 25.93 -26.93
C SER A 72 -45.68 25.99 -28.34
N MET A 73 -45.26 24.86 -28.89
CA MET A 73 -44.62 24.79 -30.21
C MET A 73 -45.26 23.74 -31.12
N GLU A 74 -45.37 24.07 -32.40
CA GLU A 74 -45.85 23.15 -33.43
C GLU A 74 -44.69 22.37 -34.05
N TYR A 75 -44.90 21.09 -34.33
CA TYR A 75 -43.93 20.23 -35.02
C TYR A 75 -44.56 19.63 -36.27
N SER A 76 -43.84 19.69 -37.38
CA SER A 76 -44.34 19.17 -38.67
C SER A 76 -44.56 17.66 -38.59
N GLY A 77 -45.80 17.22 -38.82
CA GLY A 77 -46.18 15.80 -38.72
C GLY A 77 -46.69 15.37 -37.34
N TYR A 78 -46.83 16.31 -36.40
CA TYR A 78 -47.51 16.09 -35.12
C TYR A 78 -48.61 17.14 -34.92
N ASP A 79 -49.86 16.70 -34.80
CA ASP A 79 -51.04 17.57 -34.86
C ASP A 79 -51.30 18.37 -33.57
N GLU A 80 -50.71 17.97 -32.44
CA GLU A 80 -50.91 18.64 -31.15
C GLU A 80 -49.72 19.54 -30.80
N PRO A 81 -49.94 20.75 -30.24
CA PRO A 81 -48.84 21.61 -29.84
C PRO A 81 -48.07 21.02 -28.65
N LEU A 82 -46.76 20.89 -28.78
CA LEU A 82 -45.87 20.43 -27.73
C LEU A 82 -45.68 21.50 -26.67
N GLN A 83 -45.69 21.11 -25.40
CA GLN A 83 -45.38 21.96 -24.27
C GLN A 83 -43.94 21.69 -23.80
N VAL A 84 -43.05 22.65 -23.96
CA VAL A 84 -41.62 22.50 -23.64
C VAL A 84 -41.14 23.68 -22.79
N GLU A 85 -40.38 23.39 -21.75
CA GLU A 85 -39.95 24.38 -20.76
C GLU A 85 -38.49 24.82 -20.97
N PHE A 86 -38.32 25.81 -21.85
CA PHE A 86 -37.05 26.48 -22.11
C PHE A 86 -36.66 27.45 -20.98
N ASP A 87 -35.37 27.76 -20.88
CA ASP A 87 -34.90 28.86 -20.03
C ASP A 87 -35.21 30.19 -20.70
N ILE A 88 -36.21 30.90 -20.19
CA ILE A 88 -36.65 32.21 -20.72
C ILE A 88 -35.53 33.26 -20.75
N ARG A 89 -34.46 33.08 -19.97
CA ARG A 89 -33.32 33.99 -19.98
C ARG A 89 -32.38 33.74 -21.15
N ARG A 90 -32.49 32.57 -21.78
CA ARG A 90 -31.63 32.12 -22.87
C ARG A 90 -32.45 32.06 -24.15
N GLU A 91 -32.18 32.98 -25.05
CA GLU A 91 -32.84 33.02 -26.36
C GLU A 91 -31.82 33.20 -27.48
N LEU A 92 -32.18 32.74 -28.67
CA LEU A 92 -31.37 32.78 -29.88
C LEU A 92 -31.77 33.98 -30.71
N MET A 93 -30.83 34.89 -30.92
CA MET A 93 -30.96 35.94 -31.92
C MET A 93 -30.56 35.38 -33.29
N VAL A 94 -31.46 35.54 -34.26
CA VAL A 94 -31.31 35.02 -35.61
C VAL A 94 -31.31 36.18 -36.59
N GLU A 95 -30.21 36.35 -37.32
CA GLU A 95 -30.06 37.40 -38.33
C GLU A 95 -30.44 36.94 -39.74
N ARG A 96 -30.51 35.63 -39.95
CA ARG A 96 -30.87 35.02 -41.24
C ARG A 96 -32.38 34.88 -41.40
N ASP A 97 -32.86 34.98 -42.63
CA ASP A 97 -34.28 34.86 -43.00
C ASP A 97 -34.63 33.51 -43.66
N ASP A 98 -33.65 32.60 -43.79
CA ASP A 98 -33.79 31.30 -44.44
C ASP A 98 -33.88 30.12 -43.47
N ALA A 99 -34.30 30.36 -42.22
CA ALA A 99 -34.59 29.30 -41.27
C ALA A 99 -35.89 28.56 -41.65
N ASP A 100 -35.85 27.23 -41.66
CA ASP A 100 -36.98 26.37 -42.01
C ASP A 100 -37.96 26.19 -40.83
N TRP A 101 -37.45 26.31 -39.61
CA TRP A 101 -38.26 26.15 -38.40
C TRP A 101 -37.83 27.12 -37.32
N LEU A 102 -38.79 27.82 -36.73
CA LEU A 102 -38.57 28.81 -35.69
C LEU A 102 -39.60 28.63 -34.59
N VAL A 103 -39.13 28.62 -33.33
CA VAL A 103 -40.00 28.64 -32.15
C VAL A 103 -39.72 29.93 -31.39
N ALA A 104 -40.73 30.78 -31.27
CA ALA A 104 -40.61 32.07 -30.61
C ALA A 104 -40.44 31.92 -29.08
N GLY A 105 -39.58 32.75 -28.51
CA GLY A 105 -39.50 33.05 -27.08
C GLY A 105 -40.20 34.37 -26.75
N LEU A 106 -39.83 34.97 -25.62
CA LEU A 106 -40.37 36.26 -25.18
C LEU A 106 -39.82 37.41 -26.01
N ASN A 107 -38.52 37.41 -26.31
CA ASN A 107 -37.85 38.48 -27.03
C ASN A 107 -37.34 38.06 -28.43
N SER A 108 -37.05 36.78 -28.61
CA SER A 108 -36.41 36.20 -29.78
C SER A 108 -36.87 34.75 -29.99
N TYR A 109 -35.97 33.77 -30.16
CA TYR A 109 -36.33 32.38 -30.47
C TYR A 109 -35.70 31.37 -29.49
N HIS A 110 -36.41 30.28 -29.18
CA HIS A 110 -35.87 29.15 -28.41
C HIS A 110 -35.35 28.01 -29.28
N LEU A 111 -35.83 27.91 -30.52
CA LEU A 111 -35.42 26.89 -31.46
C LEU A 111 -35.32 27.47 -32.86
N VAL A 112 -34.25 27.11 -33.55
CA VAL A 112 -34.01 27.42 -34.96
C VAL A 112 -33.58 26.17 -35.69
N GLY A 113 -34.22 25.87 -36.82
CA GLY A 113 -33.92 24.73 -37.66
C GLY A 113 -33.53 25.14 -39.08
N PHE A 114 -32.47 24.52 -39.61
CA PHE A 114 -31.99 24.73 -40.98
C PHE A 114 -31.89 23.39 -41.72
N GLN A 115 -32.49 23.31 -42.90
CA GLN A 115 -32.35 22.22 -43.85
C GLN A 115 -31.06 22.41 -44.64
N LEU A 116 -30.12 21.48 -44.49
CA LEU A 116 -28.81 21.55 -45.14
C LEU A 116 -28.62 20.32 -46.01
N GLY A 117 -28.71 20.51 -47.33
CA GLY A 117 -28.66 19.40 -48.29
C GLY A 117 -29.75 18.36 -47.99
N ARG A 118 -29.34 17.16 -47.60
CA ARG A 118 -30.24 16.06 -47.20
C ARG A 118 -30.44 15.92 -45.69
N GLY A 119 -29.72 16.70 -44.89
CA GLY A 119 -29.76 16.64 -43.44
C GLY A 119 -30.39 17.88 -42.81
N TYR A 120 -30.27 17.96 -41.49
CA TYR A 120 -30.92 19.00 -40.69
C TYR A 120 -30.03 19.47 -39.55
N LEU A 121 -30.02 20.78 -39.30
CA LEU A 121 -29.38 21.41 -38.16
C LEU A 121 -30.45 22.03 -37.27
N THR A 122 -30.58 21.53 -36.04
CA THR A 122 -31.45 22.10 -35.00
C THR A 122 -30.60 22.76 -33.93
N ILE A 123 -30.83 24.06 -33.71
CA ILE A 123 -30.19 24.85 -32.67
C ILE A 123 -31.25 25.16 -31.61
N LEU A 124 -30.99 24.74 -30.38
CA LEU A 124 -31.83 25.02 -29.21
C LEU A 124 -31.18 26.10 -28.35
N SER A 125 -31.95 27.00 -27.74
CA SER A 125 -31.42 28.02 -26.83
C SER A 125 -30.78 27.41 -25.59
N ASP A 126 -31.37 26.31 -25.10
CA ASP A 126 -30.89 25.52 -23.98
C ASP A 126 -31.32 24.05 -24.14
N ASN A 127 -30.78 23.19 -23.28
CA ASN A 127 -31.09 21.76 -23.24
C ASN A 127 -31.43 21.27 -21.82
N ARG A 128 -31.83 22.19 -20.92
CA ARG A 128 -31.98 21.90 -19.47
C ARG A 128 -33.01 20.81 -19.19
N PHE A 129 -33.97 20.67 -20.10
CA PHE A 129 -35.03 19.68 -20.07
C PHE A 129 -34.59 18.26 -20.48
N PHE A 130 -33.44 18.08 -21.15
CA PHE A 130 -32.85 16.76 -21.45
C PHE A 130 -32.03 16.21 -20.28
N THR A 131 -32.66 16.13 -19.10
CA THR A 131 -32.07 15.56 -17.88
C THR A 131 -32.99 14.51 -17.30
N ASN A 132 -32.44 13.51 -16.58
CA ASN A 132 -33.25 12.42 -16.00
C ASN A 132 -34.39 12.93 -15.08
N THR A 133 -34.24 14.11 -14.50
CA THR A 133 -35.23 14.72 -13.61
C THR A 133 -36.30 15.48 -14.37
N ARG A 134 -35.96 16.18 -15.46
CA ARG A 134 -36.90 17.07 -16.19
C ARG A 134 -37.48 16.43 -17.45
N ILE A 135 -36.89 15.36 -17.97
CA ILE A 135 -37.34 14.70 -19.20
C ILE A 135 -38.76 14.13 -19.10
N VAL A 136 -39.21 13.82 -17.88
CA VAL A 136 -40.57 13.31 -17.59
C VAL A 136 -41.61 14.42 -17.50
N GLU A 137 -41.18 15.67 -17.36
CA GLU A 137 -42.07 16.83 -17.24
C GLU A 137 -42.53 17.27 -18.64
N ARG A 138 -43.79 17.72 -18.73
CA ARG A 138 -44.41 18.25 -19.97
C ARG A 138 -44.19 17.29 -21.15
N ASP A 139 -43.86 17.83 -22.33
CA ASP A 139 -43.62 17.05 -23.55
C ASP A 139 -42.13 16.96 -23.91
N HIS A 140 -41.22 17.10 -22.93
CA HIS A 140 -39.77 17.09 -23.17
C HIS A 140 -39.28 15.77 -23.81
N ALA A 141 -39.75 14.64 -23.31
CA ALA A 141 -39.44 13.33 -23.89
C ALA A 141 -39.99 13.18 -25.32
N LEU A 142 -41.17 13.75 -25.57
CA LEU A 142 -41.80 13.71 -26.89
C LEU A 142 -41.03 14.58 -27.89
N LEU A 143 -40.61 15.78 -27.52
CA LEU A 143 -39.75 16.61 -28.35
C LEU A 143 -38.46 15.87 -28.72
N LEU A 144 -37.80 15.21 -27.76
CA LEU A 144 -36.59 14.44 -28.05
C LEU A 144 -36.88 13.28 -29.03
N ALA A 145 -37.98 12.56 -28.82
CA ALA A 145 -38.40 11.48 -29.71
C ALA A 145 -38.68 11.98 -31.13
N LEU A 146 -39.35 13.12 -31.27
CA LEU A 146 -39.62 13.76 -32.56
C LEU A 146 -38.33 14.23 -33.23
N LEU A 147 -37.43 14.91 -32.53
CA LEU A 147 -36.16 15.35 -33.10
C LEU A 147 -35.24 14.20 -33.55
N THR A 148 -35.45 12.99 -33.01
CA THR A 148 -34.61 11.81 -33.28
C THR A 148 -35.14 10.92 -34.40
N GLU A 149 -36.40 11.08 -34.83
CA GLU A 149 -37.10 10.36 -35.91
C GLU A 149 -36.57 8.94 -36.24
N ASP A 150 -36.66 8.01 -35.27
CA ASP A 150 -36.24 6.60 -35.39
C ASP A 150 -34.88 6.35 -36.06
N GLN A 151 -33.97 7.33 -35.97
CA GLN A 151 -32.61 7.17 -36.48
C GLN A 151 -31.85 6.25 -35.52
N GLY A 152 -31.72 4.98 -35.91
CA GLY A 152 -31.22 3.90 -35.05
C GLY A 152 -29.87 4.11 -34.35
N THR A 153 -29.07 5.10 -34.77
CA THR A 153 -27.83 5.49 -34.07
C THR A 153 -27.83 6.98 -33.73
N VAL A 154 -27.95 7.28 -32.44
CA VAL A 154 -27.79 8.62 -31.85
C VAL A 154 -26.43 8.68 -31.15
N LEU A 155 -25.54 9.55 -31.62
CA LEU A 155 -24.29 9.86 -30.95
C LEU A 155 -24.53 11.05 -30.00
N LEU A 156 -24.38 10.81 -28.70
CA LEU A 156 -24.45 11.84 -27.67
C LEU A 156 -23.04 12.35 -27.38
N LEU A 157 -22.76 13.58 -27.82
CA LEU A 157 -21.51 14.26 -27.52
C LEU A 157 -21.75 15.21 -26.35
N TYR A 158 -21.34 14.78 -25.16
CA TYR A 158 -21.18 15.70 -24.04
C TYR A 158 -19.93 16.53 -24.30
N SER A 159 -20.07 17.85 -24.40
CA SER A 159 -18.91 18.72 -24.59
C SER A 159 -17.83 18.41 -23.56
N ALA A 160 -16.66 18.07 -24.08
CA ALA A 160 -15.51 17.55 -23.36
C ALA A 160 -14.63 18.67 -22.79
N ASP A 161 -15.24 19.74 -22.28
CA ASP A 161 -14.55 20.78 -21.50
C ASP A 161 -15.07 20.77 -20.07
N MET A 162 -14.94 19.61 -19.41
CA MET A 162 -14.89 19.63 -17.95
C MET A 162 -13.53 20.24 -17.57
N PRO A 163 -13.51 21.37 -16.84
CA PRO A 163 -12.25 21.86 -16.30
C PRO A 163 -11.59 20.72 -15.53
N SER A 164 -10.27 20.57 -15.68
CA SER A 164 -9.52 19.52 -15.01
C SER A 164 -9.92 19.42 -13.53
N LEU A 165 -9.92 18.21 -12.97
CA LEU A 165 -10.34 17.99 -11.59
C LEU A 165 -9.54 18.89 -10.61
N LEU A 166 -8.28 19.21 -10.94
CA LEU A 166 -7.45 20.19 -10.23
C LEU A 166 -7.99 21.61 -10.30
N THR A 167 -8.37 22.11 -11.49
CA THR A 167 -8.93 23.46 -11.64
C THR A 167 -10.29 23.60 -10.96
N LEU A 168 -11.12 22.55 -11.00
CA LEU A 168 -12.39 22.52 -10.29
C LEU A 168 -12.20 22.57 -8.76
N ILE A 169 -11.30 21.74 -8.22
CA ILE A 169 -10.98 21.74 -6.78
C ILE A 169 -10.42 23.10 -6.34
N TRP A 170 -9.54 23.71 -7.14
CA TRP A 170 -8.94 25.01 -6.79
C TRP A 170 -9.97 26.14 -6.79
N ARG A 171 -10.95 26.10 -7.70
CA ARG A 171 -12.04 27.10 -7.77
C ARG A 171 -13.06 26.93 -6.65
N SER A 172 -13.47 25.70 -6.34
CA SER A 172 -14.53 25.44 -5.37
C SER A 172 -14.05 25.39 -3.92
N ALA A 173 -12.80 24.97 -3.67
CA ALA A 173 -12.32 24.68 -2.32
C ALA A 173 -10.83 25.04 -2.09
N PRO A 174 -10.39 26.28 -2.38
CA PRO A 174 -8.98 26.67 -2.26
C PRO A 174 -8.44 26.50 -0.83
N TYR A 175 -9.25 26.84 0.18
CA TYR A 175 -8.88 26.71 1.59
C TYR A 175 -8.72 25.25 2.04
N THR A 176 -9.49 24.33 1.48
CA THR A 176 -9.39 22.89 1.75
C THR A 176 -8.09 22.32 1.20
N VAL A 177 -7.71 22.72 -0.03
CA VAL A 177 -6.44 22.33 -0.63
C VAL A 177 -5.27 22.85 0.18
N LEU A 178 -5.31 24.13 0.58
CA LEU A 178 -4.26 24.74 1.39
C LEU A 178 -4.11 24.04 2.75
N SER A 179 -5.23 23.70 3.38
CA SER A 179 -5.26 22.97 4.66
C SER A 179 -4.72 21.55 4.51
N ALA A 180 -5.09 20.84 3.45
CA ALA A 180 -4.58 19.51 3.14
C ALA A 180 -3.07 19.53 2.85
N LEU A 181 -2.59 20.53 2.10
CA LEU A 181 -1.17 20.73 1.83
C LEU A 181 -0.40 21.02 3.13
N LEU A 182 -0.93 21.90 3.99
CA LEU A 182 -0.34 22.22 5.29
C LEU A 182 -0.28 20.98 6.19
N LEU A 183 -1.36 20.18 6.25
CA LEU A 183 -1.41 18.93 6.99
C LEU A 183 -0.41 17.91 6.43
N LEU A 184 -0.23 17.83 5.12
CA LEU A 184 0.74 16.96 4.47
C LEU A 184 2.17 17.38 4.83
N ILE A 185 2.47 18.68 4.82
CA ILE A 185 3.76 19.22 5.26
C ILE A 185 4.00 18.88 6.74
N LEU A 186 3.01 19.09 7.61
CA LEU A 186 3.10 18.76 9.05
C LEU A 186 3.26 17.24 9.27
N ALA A 187 2.58 16.41 8.48
CA ALA A 187 2.69 14.96 8.55
C ALA A 187 4.08 14.47 8.12
N LEU A 188 4.60 15.00 7.00
CA LEU A 188 5.97 14.73 6.56
C LEU A 188 6.99 15.23 7.59
N TRP A 189 6.78 16.44 8.14
CA TRP A 189 7.63 16.98 9.19
C TRP A 189 7.63 16.09 10.44
N ARG A 190 6.46 15.60 10.84
CA ARG A 190 6.31 14.62 11.92
C ARG A 190 7.02 13.30 11.61
N MET A 191 7.00 12.83 10.36
CA MET A 191 7.74 11.63 9.93
C MET A 191 9.26 11.85 9.95
N THR A 192 9.74 13.05 9.64
CA THR A 192 11.17 13.39 9.75
C THR A 192 11.64 13.52 11.19
N TYR A 193 10.72 13.81 12.12
CA TYR A 193 10.99 13.74 13.55
C TYR A 193 11.16 12.28 13.96
N ARG A 194 12.40 11.80 13.86
CA ARG A 194 12.81 10.46 14.27
C ARG A 194 12.73 10.35 15.79
N SER A 195 11.53 10.11 16.31
CA SER A 195 11.29 9.75 17.71
C SER A 195 11.54 8.25 17.89
N GLY A 196 12.80 7.87 18.00
CA GLY A 196 13.20 6.52 18.36
C GLY A 196 14.53 6.57 19.11
N PRO A 197 14.63 5.96 20.30
CA PRO A 197 15.95 5.72 20.88
C PRO A 197 16.77 4.96 19.86
N ILE A 198 18.02 5.35 19.68
CA ILE A 198 18.96 4.57 18.88
C ILE A 198 19.06 3.24 19.63
N LEU A 199 18.40 2.21 19.10
CA LEU A 199 18.63 0.84 19.53
C LEU A 199 20.07 0.56 19.13
N THR A 200 20.99 0.75 20.08
CA THR A 200 22.30 0.14 19.98
C THR A 200 22.00 -1.34 19.90
N THR A 201 22.29 -1.95 18.74
CA THR A 201 22.45 -3.40 18.70
C THR A 201 23.46 -3.71 19.78
N GLY A 202 23.00 -4.29 20.90
CA GLY A 202 23.90 -4.80 21.92
C GLY A 202 24.94 -5.62 21.19
N GLU A 203 26.22 -5.34 21.42
CA GLU A 203 27.27 -6.22 20.96
C GLU A 203 26.90 -7.63 21.43
N TYR A 204 26.50 -8.48 20.49
CA TYR A 204 26.56 -9.91 20.74
C TYR A 204 28.05 -10.16 21.05
N PRO A 205 28.42 -10.59 22.27
CA PRO A 205 29.80 -11.00 22.50
C PRO A 205 30.08 -12.04 21.42
N ARG A 206 31.06 -11.75 20.57
CA ARG A 206 31.45 -12.63 19.47
C ARG A 206 31.72 -14.00 20.08
N ARG A 207 30.73 -14.87 19.88
CA ARG A 207 30.65 -16.30 20.06
C ARG A 207 32.04 -16.95 20.08
N ASN A 208 32.67 -16.99 21.25
CA ASN A 208 33.98 -17.58 21.45
C ASN A 208 33.83 -19.10 21.63
N LEU A 209 33.24 -19.76 20.61
CA LEU A 209 33.07 -21.21 20.58
C LEU A 209 34.45 -21.90 20.64
N LEU A 210 35.47 -21.25 20.07
CA LEU A 210 36.87 -21.67 20.17
C LEU A 210 37.41 -21.62 21.61
N GLU A 211 37.03 -20.62 22.40
CA GLU A 211 37.45 -20.53 23.81
C GLU A 211 36.83 -21.67 24.64
N HIS A 212 35.55 -21.99 24.40
CA HIS A 212 34.92 -23.14 25.05
C HIS A 212 35.49 -24.48 24.58
N LEU A 213 35.80 -24.65 23.29
CA LEU A 213 36.45 -25.86 22.78
C LEU A 213 37.88 -25.99 23.30
N GLN A 214 38.61 -24.88 23.43
CA GLN A 214 39.95 -24.86 23.98
C GLN A 214 39.92 -25.19 25.48
N ALA A 215 39.01 -24.60 26.25
CA ALA A 215 38.83 -24.91 27.67
C ALA A 215 38.42 -26.38 27.88
N ALA A 216 37.51 -26.91 27.04
CA ALA A 216 37.12 -28.32 27.08
C ALA A 216 38.29 -29.26 26.71
N GLY A 217 39.08 -28.90 25.69
CA GLY A 217 40.26 -29.66 25.28
C GLY A 217 41.37 -29.66 26.35
N GLU A 218 41.64 -28.51 26.96
CA GLU A 218 42.60 -28.39 28.07
C GLU A 218 42.16 -29.20 29.30
N TYR A 219 40.86 -29.22 29.60
CA TYR A 219 40.32 -30.03 30.70
C TYR A 219 40.49 -31.54 30.43
N LEU A 220 40.14 -32.00 29.23
CA LEU A 220 40.32 -33.41 28.83
C LEU A 220 41.79 -33.83 28.88
N TRP A 221 42.70 -32.97 28.40
CA TRP A 221 44.14 -33.22 28.44
C TRP A 221 44.69 -33.30 29.87
N LYS A 222 44.19 -32.45 30.78
CA LYS A 222 44.54 -32.51 32.20
C LYS A 222 44.04 -33.80 32.85
N LEU A 223 42.84 -34.25 32.50
CA LEU A 223 42.27 -35.50 33.02
C LEU A 223 43.09 -36.73 32.57
N ASP A 224 43.46 -36.80 31.29
CA ASP A 224 44.24 -37.91 30.74
C ASP A 224 45.65 -38.00 31.37
N ARG A 225 46.30 -36.85 31.56
CA ARG A 225 47.58 -36.77 32.30
C ARG A 225 47.46 -37.19 33.77
N ALA A 226 46.35 -36.83 34.42
CA ALA A 226 46.12 -37.20 35.81
C ALA A 226 45.92 -38.72 35.96
N VAL A 227 45.18 -39.34 35.04
CA VAL A 227 44.99 -40.81 34.99
C VAL A 227 46.32 -41.52 34.80
N ALA A 228 47.13 -41.11 33.82
CA ALA A 228 48.45 -41.69 33.57
C ALA A 228 49.40 -41.55 34.77
N LEU A 229 49.40 -40.38 35.43
CA LEU A 229 50.23 -40.15 36.62
C LEU A 229 49.79 -41.02 37.81
N ARG A 230 48.49 -41.19 38.00
CA ARG A 230 47.93 -42.05 39.06
C ARG A 230 48.29 -43.51 38.82
N GLU A 231 48.11 -44.04 37.61
CA GLU A 231 48.48 -45.41 37.25
C GLU A 231 49.95 -45.69 37.55
N ARG A 232 50.82 -44.76 37.12
CA ARG A 232 52.26 -44.85 37.42
C ARG A 232 52.54 -44.85 38.92
N SER A 233 51.85 -44.00 39.68
CA SER A 233 52.01 -43.89 41.13
C SER A 233 51.51 -45.13 41.87
N ALA A 234 50.36 -45.67 41.46
CA ALA A 234 49.80 -46.91 41.99
C ALA A 234 50.74 -48.10 41.76
N GLY A 235 51.27 -48.25 40.54
CA GLY A 235 52.25 -49.29 40.23
C GLY A 235 53.56 -49.14 41.03
N ILE A 236 54.03 -47.92 41.27
CA ILE A 236 55.20 -47.68 42.13
C ILE A 236 54.91 -48.09 43.58
N VAL A 237 53.75 -47.71 44.13
CA VAL A 237 53.36 -48.06 45.50
C VAL A 237 53.22 -49.58 45.64
N GLU A 238 52.54 -50.26 44.71
CA GLU A 238 52.41 -51.71 44.71
C GLU A 238 53.78 -52.40 44.65
N LYS A 239 54.66 -51.95 43.74
CA LYS A 239 56.01 -52.50 43.63
C LYS A 239 56.82 -52.33 44.92
N ARG A 240 56.70 -51.18 45.60
CA ARG A 240 57.38 -50.95 46.90
C ARG A 240 56.85 -51.86 48.00
N TRP A 241 55.53 -52.09 48.06
CA TRP A 241 54.93 -53.06 48.98
C TRP A 241 55.45 -54.48 48.72
N LEU A 242 55.50 -54.91 47.45
CA LEU A 242 56.06 -56.21 47.07
C LEU A 242 57.55 -56.35 47.40
N GLN A 243 58.34 -55.29 47.20
CA GLN A 243 59.77 -55.28 47.53
C GLN A 243 60.03 -55.36 49.04
N ARG A 244 59.27 -54.62 49.86
CA ARG A 244 59.46 -54.57 51.32
C ARG A 244 58.88 -55.79 52.03
N HIS A 245 57.89 -56.44 51.42
CA HIS A 245 57.21 -57.62 51.97
C HIS A 245 57.11 -58.75 50.93
N PRO A 246 58.16 -59.59 50.80
CA PRO A 246 58.20 -60.66 49.79
C PRO A 246 57.05 -61.69 49.90
N GLN A 247 56.44 -61.80 51.09
CA GLN A 247 55.28 -62.66 51.34
C GLN A 247 54.07 -62.28 50.49
N LEU A 248 53.91 -60.98 50.16
CA LEU A 248 52.81 -60.48 49.33
C LEU A 248 52.85 -61.06 47.92
N ALA A 249 54.03 -61.37 47.38
CA ALA A 249 54.15 -61.93 46.03
C ALA A 249 53.47 -63.30 45.87
N ARG A 250 53.31 -64.06 46.96
CA ARG A 250 52.66 -65.39 46.97
C ARG A 250 51.15 -65.35 47.21
N LEU A 251 50.63 -64.19 47.62
CA LEU A 251 49.20 -64.01 47.90
C LEU A 251 48.44 -63.63 46.63
N ASP A 252 47.17 -64.02 46.56
CA ASP A 252 46.24 -63.56 45.52
C ASP A 252 45.88 -62.08 45.70
N GLN A 253 45.40 -61.40 44.66
CA GLN A 253 45.14 -59.96 44.63
C GLN A 253 44.21 -59.51 45.77
N GLN A 254 43.15 -60.27 46.06
CA GLN A 254 42.23 -59.97 47.16
C GLN A 254 42.91 -60.12 48.53
N GLN A 255 43.74 -61.14 48.70
CA GLN A 255 44.50 -61.40 49.92
C GLN A 255 45.59 -60.32 50.14
N ARG A 256 46.23 -59.83 49.07
CA ARG A 256 47.17 -58.69 49.13
C ARG A 256 46.47 -57.43 49.61
N CYS A 257 45.30 -57.11 49.06
CA CYS A 257 44.54 -55.92 49.46
C CYS A 257 44.12 -55.97 50.93
N GLN A 258 43.70 -57.15 51.42
CA GLN A 258 43.39 -57.34 52.84
C GLN A 258 44.61 -57.16 53.73
N TRP A 259 45.76 -57.70 53.32
CA TRP A 259 46.99 -57.61 54.08
C TRP A 259 47.52 -56.17 54.15
N ILE A 260 47.58 -55.48 53.01
CA ILE A 260 48.00 -54.08 52.91
C ILE A 260 47.02 -53.18 53.67
N GLY A 261 45.71 -53.42 53.52
CA GLY A 261 44.66 -52.64 54.20
C GLY A 261 44.78 -52.69 55.72
N LYS A 262 44.98 -53.89 56.29
CA LYS A 262 45.21 -54.05 57.75
C LYS A 262 46.39 -53.21 58.26
N ARG A 263 47.43 -53.04 57.46
CA ARG A 263 48.66 -52.33 57.85
C ARG A 263 48.60 -50.83 57.60
N ALA A 264 47.86 -50.41 56.58
CA ALA A 264 47.65 -49.00 56.26
C ALA A 264 46.43 -48.37 56.96
N GLY A 265 45.65 -49.16 57.70
CA GLY A 265 44.41 -48.69 58.34
C GLY A 265 43.28 -48.41 57.33
N LEU A 266 43.29 -49.08 56.18
CA LEU A 266 42.32 -48.92 55.10
C LEU A 266 41.54 -50.23 54.89
N SER A 267 40.30 -50.13 54.40
CA SER A 267 39.54 -51.32 54.03
C SER A 267 40.18 -52.02 52.83
N ALA A 268 40.04 -53.34 52.72
CA ALA A 268 40.57 -54.09 51.58
C ALA A 268 40.00 -53.60 50.24
N GLN A 269 38.73 -53.16 50.25
CA GLN A 269 38.07 -52.59 49.08
C GLN A 269 38.68 -51.24 48.69
N THR A 270 38.96 -50.36 49.65
CA THR A 270 39.61 -49.07 49.39
C THR A 270 41.02 -49.25 48.81
N VAL A 271 41.77 -50.26 49.27
CA VAL A 271 43.10 -50.58 48.71
C VAL A 271 42.97 -51.08 47.28
N TYR A 272 42.01 -51.95 47.00
CA TYR A 272 41.76 -52.46 45.66
C TYR A 272 41.38 -51.33 44.69
N GLU A 273 40.43 -50.47 45.09
CA GLU A 273 39.99 -49.32 44.29
C GLU A 273 41.14 -48.33 44.03
N THR A 274 42.01 -48.12 45.01
CA THR A 274 43.13 -47.18 44.89
C THR A 274 44.24 -47.69 43.97
N LEU A 275 44.56 -48.99 44.03
CA LEU A 275 45.66 -49.57 43.26
C LEU A 275 45.24 -50.00 41.85
N TYR A 276 44.04 -50.58 41.70
CA TYR A 276 43.67 -51.30 40.48
C TYR A 276 42.54 -50.69 39.67
N VAL A 277 41.74 -49.79 40.25
CA VAL A 277 40.60 -49.16 39.54
C VAL A 277 40.98 -47.76 39.07
N VAL A 278 40.64 -47.41 37.83
CA VAL A 278 40.78 -46.05 37.30
C VAL A 278 39.51 -45.26 37.65
N PRO A 279 39.58 -44.25 38.53
CA PRO A 279 38.41 -43.45 38.85
C PRO A 279 38.11 -42.47 37.70
N MET A 280 36.87 -42.46 37.22
CA MET A 280 36.41 -41.56 36.16
C MET A 280 35.88 -40.21 36.67
N GLU A 281 35.78 -40.03 38.00
CA GLU A 281 35.29 -38.81 38.65
C GLU A 281 36.44 -38.07 39.36
N GLU A 282 36.43 -36.74 39.29
CA GLU A 282 37.45 -35.87 39.90
C GLU A 282 37.56 -36.05 41.42
N GLN A 283 36.43 -36.19 42.12
CA GLN A 283 36.41 -36.42 43.56
C GLN A 283 37.07 -37.76 43.93
N LYS A 284 36.85 -38.81 43.13
CA LYS A 284 37.46 -40.13 43.32
C LYS A 284 38.95 -40.12 42.97
N MET A 285 39.39 -39.30 42.00
CA MET A 285 40.82 -39.08 41.71
C MET A 285 41.55 -38.42 42.89
N ILE A 286 40.95 -37.40 43.52
CA ILE A 286 41.51 -36.76 44.71
C ILE A 286 41.62 -37.76 45.85
N GLN A 287 40.54 -38.51 46.13
CA GLN A 287 40.55 -39.55 47.16
C GLN A 287 41.59 -40.65 46.89
N ALA A 288 41.73 -41.09 45.64
CA ALA A 288 42.75 -42.06 45.25
C ALA A 288 44.17 -41.54 45.50
N SER A 289 44.45 -40.27 45.21
CA SER A 289 45.77 -39.68 45.49
C SER A 289 46.09 -39.62 46.99
N VAL A 290 45.10 -39.25 47.83
CA VAL A 290 45.23 -39.27 49.29
C VAL A 290 45.44 -40.70 49.81
N ASN A 291 44.71 -41.67 49.28
CA ASN A 291 44.87 -43.07 49.67
C ASN A 291 46.22 -43.64 49.22
N LEU A 292 46.72 -43.29 48.03
CA LEU A 292 48.07 -43.64 47.60
C LEU A 292 49.14 -43.07 48.54
N GLN A 293 48.98 -41.82 48.99
CA GLN A 293 49.88 -41.22 49.98
C GLN A 293 49.83 -41.97 51.32
N LYS A 294 48.64 -42.34 51.81
CA LYS A 294 48.50 -43.16 53.04
C LYS A 294 49.15 -44.52 52.91
N LEU A 295 48.96 -45.20 51.78
CA LEU A 295 49.61 -46.48 51.46
C LEU A 295 51.14 -46.35 51.43
N LEU A 296 51.66 -45.22 50.94
CA LEU A 296 53.09 -44.94 50.91
C LEU A 296 53.62 -44.60 52.31
N ALA A 297 52.90 -43.79 53.09
CA ALA A 297 53.26 -43.46 54.47
C ALA A 297 53.31 -44.71 55.36
N ALA A 298 52.40 -45.66 55.18
CA ALA A 298 52.40 -46.92 55.92
C ALA A 298 53.63 -47.82 55.64
N LEU A 299 54.39 -47.58 54.56
CA LEU A 299 55.69 -48.21 54.31
C LEU A 299 56.84 -47.56 55.11
N HIS A 300 56.69 -46.29 55.50
CA HIS A 300 57.68 -45.46 56.19
C HIS A 300 57.10 -44.85 57.50
N PRO A 301 56.98 -45.62 58.59
CA PRO A 301 56.42 -45.09 59.85
C PRO A 301 57.31 -44.06 60.59
N ASP A 302 58.56 -43.82 60.16
CA ASP A 302 59.54 -43.03 60.92
C ASP A 302 59.86 -41.61 60.39
N SER A 303 59.15 -41.06 59.39
CA SER A 303 59.49 -39.74 58.82
C SER A 303 58.84 -38.51 59.50
N HIS A 304 58.26 -38.64 60.70
CA HIS A 304 57.68 -37.51 61.45
C HIS A 304 58.22 -37.33 62.88
N ARG A 305 59.46 -37.76 63.14
CA ARG A 305 60.12 -37.51 64.44
C ARG A 305 61.54 -36.95 64.29
N SER A 306 61.66 -35.78 63.65
CA SER A 306 62.81 -34.87 63.83
C SER A 306 62.56 -33.52 63.18
N GLU A 307 61.88 -32.60 63.87
CA GLU A 307 62.12 -31.15 63.79
C GLU A 307 61.33 -30.44 64.90
N LYS A 308 61.83 -30.60 66.13
CA LYS A 308 61.68 -29.66 67.25
C LYS A 308 62.89 -29.82 68.15
N MET A 309 63.99 -29.16 67.80
CA MET A 309 64.89 -28.47 68.72
C MET A 309 65.79 -27.53 67.92
#